data_AF-A0A519QIY1-F1
#
_entry.id   AF-A0A519QIY1-F1
#
_cell.length_a   1.000
_cell.length_b   1.000
_cell.length_c   1.000
_cell.angle_alpha   90.00
_cell.angle_beta   90.00
_cell.angle_gamma   90.00
#
_symmetry.space_group_name_H-M   'P 1'
#
loop_
_entity.id
_entity.type
_entity.pdbx_description
1 polymer ?
#
loop_
_entity_poly.entity_id
_entity_poly.type
_entity_poly.pdbx_seq_one_letter_code
_entity_poly.pdbx_strand_id
1 'polypeptide(L)'
;MNRLEAKLEKIGSDPKITAKAVGLRYTLANAKGYHRIRKGKNLSYVDEDQKPVTDKLIIERINKLVIPPAWENVWICPYENGHLQVTGIDAKGRKQYRYHPNWNKIRNQSKFYRLRRFANALPIIRKQVDKDLNRKGLPFEKVVALVVKLIEMTNIRIGNDAYKKLYGSFGLTTLRDRHVKFDTTSTSIFFEFKGKKGVQHKINLQSRKLVNLVKKCKEIPGQDLFQY
;
A
#
# COMPACT_ATOMS: atom_id res chain seq x y z
N MET A 1 -17.19 24.02 8.48
CA MET A 1 -16.92 23.42 7.14
C MET A 1 -18.01 23.88 6.21
N ASN A 2 -17.66 24.45 5.06
CA ASN A 2 -18.69 24.81 4.09
C ASN A 2 -19.27 23.52 3.44
N ARG A 3 -20.49 23.61 2.89
CA ARG A 3 -21.21 22.46 2.32
C ARG A 3 -20.42 21.74 1.21
N LEU A 4 -19.60 22.48 0.46
CA LEU A 4 -18.78 21.97 -0.63
C LEU A 4 -17.62 21.12 -0.10
N GLU A 5 -16.91 21.59 0.93
CA GLU A 5 -15.84 20.85 1.59
C GLU A 5 -16.32 19.52 2.17
N ALA A 6 -17.46 19.53 2.87
CA ALA A 6 -18.03 18.31 3.43
C ALA A 6 -18.41 17.28 2.34
N LYS A 7 -18.90 17.75 1.19
CA LYS A 7 -19.20 16.90 0.03
C LYS A 7 -17.92 16.31 -0.58
N LEU A 8 -16.89 17.12 -0.76
CA LEU A 8 -15.59 16.69 -1.30
C LEU A 8 -14.88 15.71 -0.37
N GLU A 9 -14.97 15.93 0.94
CA GLU A 9 -14.42 15.04 1.95
C GLU A 9 -15.10 13.66 1.90
N LYS A 10 -16.44 13.63 1.82
CA LYS A 10 -17.20 12.38 1.66
C LYS A 10 -16.82 11.64 0.38
N ILE A 11 -16.67 12.36 -0.75
CA ILE A 11 -16.18 11.79 -2.02
C ILE A 11 -14.80 11.17 -1.84
N GLY A 12 -13.91 11.77 -1.03
CA GLY A 12 -12.58 11.22 -0.78
C GLY A 12 -12.55 10.04 0.21
N SER A 13 -13.47 9.96 1.16
CA SER A 13 -13.45 8.92 2.19
C SER A 13 -14.24 7.66 1.83
N ASP A 14 -15.41 7.80 1.22
CA ASP A 14 -16.34 6.69 0.95
C ASP A 14 -16.23 6.22 -0.52
N PRO A 15 -15.73 4.99 -0.77
CA PRO A 15 -15.58 4.45 -2.12
C PRO A 15 -16.86 4.42 -2.97
N LYS A 16 -18.03 4.20 -2.35
CA LYS A 16 -19.32 4.16 -3.05
C LYS A 16 -19.71 5.55 -3.53
N ILE A 17 -19.56 6.55 -2.66
CA ILE A 17 -19.79 7.95 -3.01
C ILE A 17 -18.80 8.41 -4.07
N THR A 18 -17.52 8.01 -3.95
CA THR A 18 -16.50 8.32 -4.97
C THR A 18 -16.91 7.80 -6.35
N ALA A 19 -17.37 6.55 -6.44
CA ALA A 19 -17.75 5.94 -7.71
C ALA A 19 -18.94 6.70 -8.33
N LYS A 20 -20.00 6.93 -7.53
CA LYS A 20 -21.20 7.64 -7.97
C LYS A 20 -20.90 9.05 -8.46
N ALA A 21 -19.95 9.76 -7.83
CA ALA A 21 -19.58 11.13 -8.20
C ALA A 21 -19.00 11.26 -9.63
N VAL A 22 -18.54 10.16 -10.22
CA VAL A 22 -18.04 10.11 -11.60
C VAL A 22 -18.85 9.16 -12.49
N GLY A 23 -20.11 8.90 -12.14
CA GLY A 23 -21.01 8.05 -12.92
C GLY A 23 -20.66 6.55 -12.90
N LEU A 24 -19.81 6.12 -11.97
CA LEU A 24 -19.40 4.73 -11.84
C LEU A 24 -20.23 3.97 -10.80
N ARG A 25 -20.40 2.67 -11.04
CA ARG A 25 -20.99 1.71 -10.10
C ARG A 25 -19.90 1.17 -9.18
N TYR A 26 -20.17 1.17 -7.88
CA TYR A 26 -19.32 0.46 -6.94
C TYR A 26 -19.60 -1.05 -7.04
N THR A 27 -18.60 -1.83 -7.42
CA THR A 27 -18.68 -3.25 -7.77
C THR A 27 -17.62 -4.03 -6.99
N LEU A 28 -18.00 -5.17 -6.45
CA LEU A 28 -17.06 -6.09 -5.81
C LEU A 28 -16.84 -7.28 -6.73
N ALA A 29 -15.62 -7.82 -6.72
CA ALA A 29 -15.36 -9.10 -7.38
C ALA A 29 -16.10 -10.20 -6.61
N ASN A 30 -17.27 -10.57 -7.13
CA ASN A 30 -18.15 -11.61 -6.59
C ASN A 30 -18.55 -12.58 -7.72
N ALA A 31 -19.50 -13.48 -7.46
CA ALA A 31 -19.90 -14.50 -8.43
C ALA A 31 -20.50 -13.94 -9.73
N LYS A 32 -21.03 -12.71 -9.75
CA LYS A 32 -21.65 -12.13 -10.94
C LYS A 32 -20.59 -11.50 -11.85
N GLY A 33 -20.53 -11.90 -13.12
CA GLY A 33 -19.57 -11.39 -14.09
C GLY A 33 -19.00 -12.45 -15.02
N TYR A 34 -17.95 -12.08 -15.75
CA TYR A 34 -17.30 -12.98 -16.68
C TYR A 34 -16.02 -13.54 -16.11
N HIS A 35 -15.72 -14.78 -16.44
CA HIS A 35 -14.52 -15.48 -16.03
C HIS A 35 -13.70 -15.86 -17.25
N ARG A 36 -12.37 -15.76 -17.14
CA ARG A 36 -11.47 -16.24 -18.19
C ARG A 36 -11.08 -17.67 -17.89
N ILE A 37 -11.25 -18.53 -18.88
CA ILE A 37 -10.82 -19.93 -18.85
C ILE A 37 -9.79 -20.19 -19.96
N ARG A 38 -8.97 -21.23 -19.79
CA ARG A 38 -8.06 -21.72 -20.83
C ARG A 38 -8.73 -22.85 -21.60
N LYS A 39 -8.73 -22.75 -22.93
CA LYS A 39 -9.18 -23.82 -23.85
C LYS A 39 -8.01 -24.20 -24.76
N GLY A 40 -7.21 -25.17 -24.30
CA GLY A 40 -5.94 -25.52 -24.94
C GLY A 40 -4.96 -24.34 -24.91
N LYS A 41 -4.49 -23.89 -26.08
CA LYS A 41 -3.62 -22.71 -26.24
C LYS A 41 -4.37 -21.37 -26.23
N ASN A 42 -5.70 -21.40 -26.34
CA ASN A 42 -6.53 -20.21 -26.48
C ASN A 42 -7.18 -19.80 -25.15
N LEU A 43 -7.47 -18.51 -25.03
CA LEU A 43 -8.25 -17.96 -23.92
C LEU A 43 -9.70 -17.82 -24.37
N SER A 44 -10.64 -18.22 -23.52
CA SER A 44 -12.08 -18.00 -23.73
C SER A 44 -12.74 -17.44 -22.48
N TYR A 45 -13.96 -16.92 -22.63
CA TYR A 45 -14.70 -16.31 -21.53
C TYR A 45 -16.01 -17.08 -21.29
N VAL A 46 -16.39 -17.18 -20.02
CA VAL A 46 -17.65 -17.74 -19.56
C VAL A 46 -18.36 -16.76 -18.63
N ASP A 47 -19.67 -16.85 -18.51
CA ASP A 47 -20.47 -16.07 -17.55
C ASP A 47 -20.50 -16.72 -16.16
N GLU A 48 -21.30 -16.15 -15.25
CA GLU A 48 -21.52 -16.67 -13.89
C GLU A 48 -22.08 -18.10 -13.85
N ASP A 49 -22.79 -18.53 -14.90
CA ASP A 49 -23.39 -19.86 -15.03
C ASP A 49 -22.46 -20.85 -15.76
N GLN A 50 -21.19 -20.47 -16.00
CA GLN A 50 -20.23 -21.23 -16.81
C GLN A 50 -20.62 -21.38 -18.29
N LYS A 51 -21.56 -20.57 -18.80
CA LYS A 51 -21.94 -20.61 -20.21
C LYS A 51 -20.94 -19.80 -21.05
N PRO A 52 -20.57 -20.27 -22.24
CA PRO A 52 -19.65 -19.55 -23.12
C PRO A 52 -20.17 -18.16 -23.50
N VAL A 53 -19.34 -17.14 -23.36
CA VAL A 53 -19.64 -15.79 -23.85
C VAL A 53 -19.37 -15.75 -25.35
N THR A 54 -20.43 -15.62 -26.15
CA THR A 54 -20.35 -15.56 -27.63
C THR A 54 -20.69 -14.17 -28.20
N ASP A 55 -21.26 -13.29 -27.39
CA ASP A 55 -21.58 -11.91 -27.79
C ASP A 55 -20.31 -11.14 -28.14
N LYS A 56 -20.24 -10.69 -29.40
CA LYS A 56 -19.10 -9.96 -29.96
C LYS A 56 -18.83 -8.65 -29.23
N LEU A 57 -19.86 -7.92 -28.79
CA LEU A 57 -19.71 -6.64 -28.09
C LEU A 57 -19.10 -6.85 -26.71
N ILE A 58 -19.52 -7.92 -26.02
CA ILE A 58 -18.95 -8.28 -24.71
C ILE A 58 -17.48 -8.66 -24.86
N ILE A 59 -17.15 -9.51 -25.83
CA ILE A 59 -15.77 -9.95 -26.09
C ILE A 59 -14.88 -8.75 -26.44
N GLU A 60 -15.35 -7.85 -27.32
CA GLU A 60 -14.60 -6.66 -27.72
C GLU A 60 -14.30 -5.77 -26.50
N ARG A 61 -15.28 -5.54 -25.63
CA ARG A 61 -15.11 -4.79 -24.37
C ARG A 61 -14.07 -5.45 -23.48
N ILE A 62 -14.12 -6.77 -23.30
CA ILE A 62 -13.16 -7.50 -22.48
C ILE A 62 -11.74 -7.36 -23.05
N ASN A 63 -11.57 -7.47 -24.37
CA ASN A 63 -10.27 -7.33 -25.03
C ASN A 63 -9.67 -5.94 -24.83
N LYS A 64 -10.49 -4.87 -24.84
CA LYS A 64 -10.05 -3.49 -24.53
C LYS A 64 -9.52 -3.31 -23.10
N LEU A 65 -9.79 -4.24 -22.17
CA LEU A 65 -9.24 -4.20 -20.81
C LEU A 65 -7.76 -4.63 -20.75
N VAL A 66 -7.23 -5.23 -21.83
CA VAL A 66 -5.83 -5.66 -22.00
C VAL A 66 -5.36 -6.49 -20.79
N ILE A 67 -6.09 -7.57 -20.51
CA ILE A 67 -5.82 -8.43 -19.35
C ILE A 67 -4.61 -9.33 -19.67
N PRO A 68 -3.51 -9.25 -18.91
CA PRO A 68 -2.30 -10.02 -19.21
C PRO A 68 -2.60 -11.52 -19.31
N PRO A 69 -2.09 -12.24 -20.33
CA PRO A 69 -2.43 -13.64 -20.56
C PRO A 69 -1.94 -14.56 -19.42
N ALA A 70 -0.87 -14.18 -18.74
CA ALA A 70 -0.32 -14.90 -17.60
C ALA A 70 -1.15 -14.77 -16.31
N TRP A 71 -2.23 -13.97 -16.29
CA TRP A 71 -3.11 -13.93 -15.12
C TRP A 71 -4.03 -15.15 -15.06
N GLU A 72 -4.20 -15.69 -13.86
CA GLU A 72 -5.07 -16.81 -13.55
C GLU A 72 -6.23 -16.35 -12.68
N ASN A 73 -7.26 -17.19 -12.51
CA ASN A 73 -8.46 -16.89 -11.70
C ASN A 73 -9.03 -15.49 -12.00
N VAL A 74 -9.17 -15.17 -13.29
CA VAL A 74 -9.58 -13.85 -13.74
C VAL A 74 -11.10 -13.73 -13.66
N TRP A 75 -11.54 -12.70 -12.93
CA TRP A 75 -12.92 -12.21 -12.91
C TRP A 75 -12.99 -10.84 -13.57
N ILE A 76 -14.04 -10.62 -14.35
CA ILE A 76 -14.27 -9.42 -15.15
C ILE A 76 -15.67 -8.89 -14.86
N CYS A 77 -15.74 -7.60 -14.52
CA CYS A 77 -16.98 -6.93 -14.19
C CYS A 77 -17.97 -6.98 -15.37
N PRO A 78 -19.26 -7.31 -15.13
CA PRO A 78 -20.27 -7.32 -16.17
C PRO A 78 -20.65 -5.90 -16.66
N TYR A 79 -20.40 -4.89 -15.83
CA TYR A 79 -20.75 -3.50 -16.12
C TYR A 79 -19.55 -2.71 -16.63
N GLU A 80 -19.69 -2.05 -17.77
CA GLU A 80 -18.67 -1.13 -18.32
C GLU A 80 -18.39 0.02 -17.36
N ASN A 81 -19.41 0.57 -16.70
CA ASN A 81 -19.25 1.62 -15.70
C ASN A 81 -18.93 1.10 -14.28
N GLY A 82 -18.54 -0.16 -14.11
CA GLY A 82 -18.05 -0.67 -12.82
C GLY A 82 -16.68 -0.06 -12.47
N HIS A 83 -16.50 0.45 -11.25
CA HIS A 83 -15.23 1.07 -10.87
C HIS A 83 -14.07 0.06 -10.85
N LEU A 84 -14.34 -1.17 -10.41
CA LEU A 84 -13.45 -2.33 -10.50
C LEU A 84 -13.83 -3.11 -11.75
N GLN A 85 -12.92 -3.21 -12.71
CA GLN A 85 -13.15 -3.85 -14.01
C GLN A 85 -12.65 -5.28 -14.05
N VAL A 86 -11.50 -5.57 -13.45
CA VAL A 86 -10.88 -6.91 -13.49
C VAL A 86 -10.20 -7.22 -12.17
N THR A 87 -10.28 -8.46 -11.73
CA THR A 87 -9.34 -9.04 -10.78
C THR A 87 -8.73 -10.31 -11.34
N GLY A 88 -7.52 -10.66 -10.93
CA GLY A 88 -6.88 -11.92 -11.28
C GLY A 88 -5.67 -12.17 -10.38
N ILE A 89 -5.05 -13.34 -10.53
CA ILE A 89 -3.82 -13.72 -9.84
C ILE A 89 -2.68 -13.66 -10.86
N ASP A 90 -1.62 -12.90 -10.60
CA ASP A 90 -0.48 -12.88 -11.50
C ASP A 90 0.44 -14.11 -11.36
N ALA A 91 1.43 -14.24 -12.24
CA ALA A 91 2.42 -15.33 -12.22
C ALA A 91 3.25 -15.41 -10.93
N LYS A 92 3.14 -14.43 -10.01
CA LYS A 92 3.78 -14.43 -8.69
C LYS A 92 2.79 -14.73 -7.56
N GLY A 93 1.59 -15.21 -7.89
CA GLY A 93 0.54 -15.54 -6.92
C GLY A 93 -0.17 -14.34 -6.29
N ARG A 94 0.02 -13.12 -6.84
CA ARG A 94 -0.53 -11.89 -6.23
C ARG A 94 -1.85 -11.52 -6.87
N LYS A 95 -2.85 -11.16 -6.04
CA LYS A 95 -4.11 -10.61 -6.54
C LYS A 95 -3.87 -9.22 -7.15
N GLN A 96 -4.18 -9.12 -8.43
CA GLN A 96 -4.11 -7.91 -9.24
C GLN A 96 -5.51 -7.37 -9.53
N TYR A 97 -5.56 -6.06 -9.81
CA TYR A 97 -6.78 -5.31 -10.04
C TYR A 97 -6.61 -4.41 -11.25
N ARG A 98 -7.65 -4.28 -12.08
CA ARG A 98 -7.78 -3.19 -13.06
C ARG A 98 -9.02 -2.39 -12.72
N TYR A 99 -8.86 -1.07 -12.68
CA TYR A 99 -9.94 -0.14 -12.38
C TYR A 99 -10.32 0.66 -13.63
N HIS A 100 -11.56 1.14 -13.65
CA HIS A 100 -12.02 2.09 -14.66
C HIS A 100 -11.13 3.36 -14.64
N PRO A 101 -10.75 3.95 -15.79
CA PRO A 101 -9.88 5.14 -15.82
C PRO A 101 -10.38 6.31 -14.95
N ASN A 102 -11.69 6.61 -15.01
CA ASN A 102 -12.32 7.64 -14.17
C ASN A 102 -12.18 7.38 -12.67
N TRP A 103 -12.14 6.12 -12.23
CA TRP A 103 -11.93 5.77 -10.82
C TRP A 103 -10.55 6.22 -10.35
N ASN A 104 -9.50 5.95 -11.13
CA ASN A 104 -8.15 6.37 -10.80
C ASN A 104 -8.03 7.90 -10.79
N LYS A 105 -8.66 8.58 -11.75
CA LYS A 105 -8.67 10.05 -11.84
C LYS A 105 -9.29 10.67 -10.58
N ILE A 106 -10.48 10.24 -10.16
CA ILE A 106 -11.16 10.80 -8.99
C ILE A 106 -10.47 10.43 -7.68
N ARG A 107 -9.90 9.21 -7.55
CA ARG A 107 -9.14 8.80 -6.35
C ARG A 107 -7.84 9.59 -6.22
N ASN A 108 -7.20 9.91 -7.34
CA ASN A 108 -5.99 10.74 -7.35
C ASN A 108 -6.27 12.19 -6.98
N GLN A 109 -7.42 12.75 -7.35
CA GLN A 109 -7.83 14.10 -6.95
C GLN A 109 -8.31 14.14 -5.50
N SER A 110 -9.14 13.19 -5.11
CA SER A 110 -9.77 13.21 -3.78
C SER A 110 -8.82 12.85 -2.63
N LYS A 111 -7.64 12.26 -2.91
CA LYS A 111 -6.62 11.97 -1.88
C LYS A 111 -6.12 13.22 -1.17
N PHE A 112 -6.14 14.38 -1.82
CA PHE A 112 -5.67 15.64 -1.20
C PHE A 112 -6.57 16.07 -0.03
N TYR A 113 -7.88 15.77 -0.06
CA TYR A 113 -8.77 16.04 1.07
C TYR A 113 -8.45 15.16 2.29
N ARG A 114 -7.94 13.93 2.07
CA ARG A 114 -7.46 13.08 3.17
C ARG A 114 -6.20 13.66 3.84
N LEU A 115 -5.35 14.37 3.08
CA LEU A 115 -4.17 15.03 3.66
C LEU A 115 -4.54 16.11 4.66
N ARG A 116 -5.62 16.87 4.43
CA ARG A 116 -6.12 17.86 5.39
C ARG A 116 -6.52 17.22 6.71
N ARG A 117 -7.29 16.12 6.66
CA ARG A 117 -7.66 15.36 7.86
C ARG A 117 -6.43 14.82 8.58
N PHE A 118 -5.46 14.30 7.83
CA PHE A 118 -4.20 13.83 8.39
C PHE A 118 -3.42 14.96 9.07
N ALA A 119 -3.34 16.14 8.45
CA ALA A 119 -2.70 17.32 9.02
C ALA A 119 -3.34 17.74 10.34
N ASN A 120 -4.68 17.72 10.44
CA ASN A 120 -5.39 18.00 11.69
C ASN A 120 -5.15 16.94 12.78
N ALA A 121 -4.94 15.67 12.39
CA ALA A 121 -4.61 14.59 13.32
C ALA A 121 -3.14 14.58 13.74
N LEU A 122 -2.25 15.24 12.97
CA LEU A 122 -0.80 15.17 13.15
C LEU A 122 -0.34 15.67 14.54
N PRO A 123 -0.88 16.77 15.12
CA PRO A 123 -0.52 17.17 16.48
C PRO A 123 -0.85 16.11 17.53
N ILE A 124 -2.00 15.44 17.40
CA ILE A 124 -2.43 14.37 18.31
C ILE A 124 -1.50 13.16 18.19
N ILE A 125 -1.18 12.76 16.96
CA ILE A 125 -0.23 11.67 16.68
C ILE A 125 1.14 11.99 17.27
N ARG A 126 1.67 13.20 17.05
CA ARG A 126 2.97 13.63 17.58
C ARG A 126 2.98 13.64 19.11
N LYS A 127 1.93 14.16 19.74
CA LYS A 127 1.79 14.14 21.21
C LYS A 127 1.82 12.72 21.77
N GLN A 128 1.13 11.78 21.11
CA GLN A 128 1.13 10.37 21.51
C GLN A 128 2.51 9.72 21.31
N VAL A 129 3.17 9.97 20.17
CA VAL A 129 4.54 9.51 19.90
C VAL A 129 5.50 10.02 20.96
N ASP A 130 5.46 11.31 21.29
CA ASP A 130 6.35 11.89 22.30
C ASP A 130 6.12 11.31 23.70
N LYS A 131 4.86 11.09 24.08
CA LYS A 131 4.50 10.39 25.32
C LYS A 131 5.11 8.99 25.37
N ASP A 132 4.96 8.22 24.30
CA ASP A 132 5.39 6.83 24.22
C ASP A 132 6.92 6.70 24.16
N LEU A 133 7.60 7.64 23.48
CA LEU A 133 9.07 7.74 23.45
C LEU A 133 9.68 8.01 24.83
N ASN A 134 8.92 8.61 25.74
CA ASN A 134 9.38 8.94 27.09
C ASN A 134 9.13 7.81 28.11
N ARG A 135 8.54 6.67 27.72
CA ARG A 135 8.40 5.50 28.60
C ARG A 135 9.77 4.99 29.08
N LYS A 136 9.82 4.45 30.31
CA LYS A 136 11.01 3.76 30.84
C LYS A 136 11.25 2.45 30.09
N GLY A 137 12.50 2.02 29.99
CA GLY A 137 12.87 0.80 29.24
C GLY A 137 12.68 0.93 27.73
N LEU A 138 12.41 -0.21 27.08
CA LEU A 138 12.18 -0.36 25.64
C LEU A 138 10.89 -1.15 25.32
N PRO A 139 9.74 -0.88 25.99
CA PRO A 139 8.52 -1.64 25.74
C PRO A 139 8.02 -1.48 24.29
N PHE A 140 7.19 -2.42 23.84
CA PHE A 140 6.62 -2.46 22.49
C PHE A 140 6.17 -1.09 21.99
N GLU A 141 5.37 -0.36 22.76
CA GLU A 141 4.80 0.92 22.34
C GLU A 141 5.86 1.99 22.11
N LYS A 142 6.98 1.94 22.86
CA LYS A 142 8.10 2.87 22.67
C LYS A 142 8.83 2.58 21.36
N VAL A 143 9.01 1.30 21.02
CA VAL A 143 9.60 0.90 19.73
C VAL A 143 8.67 1.25 18.57
N VAL A 144 7.36 1.07 18.72
CA VAL A 144 6.38 1.53 17.73
C VAL A 144 6.47 3.05 17.55
N ALA A 145 6.51 3.82 18.64
CA ALA A 145 6.65 5.27 18.58
C ALA A 145 7.96 5.71 17.91
N LEU A 146 9.07 5.01 18.17
CA LEU A 146 10.35 5.21 17.50
C LEU A 146 10.23 4.97 16.00
N VAL A 147 9.62 3.85 15.58
CA VAL A 147 9.40 3.53 14.16
C VAL A 147 8.54 4.61 13.50
N VAL A 148 7.43 5.02 14.12
CA VAL A 148 6.56 6.09 13.58
C VAL A 148 7.34 7.41 13.43
N LYS A 149 8.14 7.79 14.44
CA LYS A 149 8.96 9.00 14.38
C LYS A 149 10.02 8.92 13.28
N LEU A 150 10.64 7.77 13.09
CA LEU A 150 11.60 7.55 12.02
C LEU A 150 10.94 7.61 10.64
N ILE A 151 9.71 7.09 10.46
CA ILE A 151 8.96 7.25 9.20
C ILE A 151 8.77 8.74 8.89
N GLU A 152 8.33 9.52 9.87
CA GLU A 152 8.14 10.98 9.71
C GLU A 152 9.43 11.68 9.29
N MET A 153 10.55 11.35 9.94
CA MET A 153 11.82 12.06 9.74
C MET A 153 12.60 11.59 8.50
N THR A 154 12.40 10.36 8.04
CA THR A 154 13.23 9.74 6.99
C THR A 154 12.46 9.39 5.72
N ASN A 155 11.13 9.35 5.77
CA ASN A 155 10.25 8.86 4.71
C ASN A 155 10.55 7.41 4.25
N ILE A 156 11.27 6.64 5.06
CA ILE A 156 11.50 5.22 4.80
C ILE A 156 10.16 4.49 4.82
N ARG A 157 9.94 3.64 3.82
CA ARG A 157 8.74 2.80 3.76
C ARG A 157 8.73 1.83 4.93
N ILE A 158 7.53 1.56 5.46
CA ILE A 158 7.36 0.70 6.63
C ILE A 158 8.08 -0.65 6.51
N GLY A 159 7.99 -1.34 5.36
CA GLY A 159 8.57 -2.68 5.18
C GLY A 159 7.56 -3.79 5.45
N ASN A 160 7.86 -5.00 4.98
CA ASN A 160 7.03 -6.19 5.15
C ASN A 160 7.91 -7.43 5.04
N ASP A 161 7.86 -8.33 6.03
CA ASP A 161 8.69 -9.54 6.05
C ASP A 161 8.47 -10.47 4.86
N ALA A 162 7.23 -10.57 4.35
CA ALA A 162 6.95 -11.35 3.14
C ALA A 162 7.72 -10.80 1.93
N TYR A 163 7.81 -9.46 1.79
CA TYR A 163 8.58 -8.81 0.74
C TYR A 163 10.09 -8.94 0.95
N LYS A 164 10.56 -8.87 2.21
CA LYS A 164 11.97 -9.10 2.58
C LYS A 164 12.42 -10.48 2.15
N LYS A 165 11.65 -11.52 2.51
CA LYS A 165 11.94 -12.93 2.14
C LYS A 165 11.92 -13.15 0.63
N LEU A 166 10.95 -12.58 -0.07
CA LEU A 166 10.77 -12.82 -1.51
C LEU A 166 11.74 -12.03 -2.41
N TYR A 167 12.13 -10.82 -2.02
CA TYR A 167 12.87 -9.90 -2.90
C TYR A 167 14.19 -9.39 -2.33
N GLY A 168 14.56 -9.77 -1.10
CA GLY A 168 15.73 -9.23 -0.40
C GLY A 168 15.72 -7.71 -0.27
N SER A 169 14.51 -7.12 -0.23
CA SER A 169 14.30 -5.67 -0.13
C SER A 169 13.80 -5.32 1.26
N PHE A 170 14.33 -4.23 1.82
CA PHE A 170 14.05 -3.81 3.19
C PHE A 170 13.22 -2.51 3.22
N GLY A 171 12.41 -2.39 4.26
CA GLY A 171 11.84 -1.16 4.79
C GLY A 171 12.12 -1.07 6.30
N LEU A 172 11.67 0.01 6.92
CA LEU A 172 12.03 0.38 8.29
C LEU A 172 11.90 -0.76 9.30
N THR A 173 10.73 -1.40 9.39
CA THR A 173 10.44 -2.51 10.34
C THR A 173 11.14 -3.82 10.01
N THR A 174 11.83 -3.89 8.86
CA THR A 174 12.57 -5.07 8.42
C THR A 174 14.08 -4.81 8.35
N LEU A 175 14.53 -3.62 8.75
CA LEU A 175 15.94 -3.30 8.82
C LEU A 175 16.65 -4.24 9.81
N ARG A 176 17.94 -4.42 9.56
CA ARG A 176 18.84 -5.22 10.38
C ARG A 176 19.95 -4.34 10.91
N ASP A 177 20.66 -4.80 11.91
CA ASP A 177 21.74 -4.03 12.56
C ASP A 177 22.85 -3.60 11.61
N ARG A 178 23.09 -4.38 10.55
CA ARG A 178 24.04 -4.07 9.48
C ARG A 178 23.62 -2.90 8.58
N HIS A 179 22.34 -2.57 8.56
CA HIS A 179 21.80 -1.47 7.73
C HIS A 179 21.92 -0.11 8.42
N VAL A 180 22.46 -0.05 9.64
CA VAL A 180 22.67 1.20 10.37
C VAL A 180 24.12 1.38 10.76
N LYS A 181 24.61 2.61 10.55
CA LYS A 181 25.89 3.09 11.05
C LYS A 181 25.63 4.35 11.89
N PHE A 182 26.35 4.49 12.98
CA PHE A 182 26.29 5.70 13.82
C PHE A 182 27.54 6.53 13.57
N ASP A 183 27.41 7.84 13.61
CA ASP A 183 28.57 8.71 13.64
C ASP A 183 29.37 8.53 14.94
N THR A 184 30.63 8.97 14.92
CA THR A 184 31.54 8.89 16.08
C THR A 184 31.02 9.69 17.28
N THR A 185 30.35 10.81 17.03
CA THR A 185 29.81 11.72 18.06
C THR A 185 28.42 11.31 18.56
N SER A 186 27.83 10.23 18.03
CA SER A 186 26.46 9.77 18.35
C SER A 186 25.37 10.85 18.17
N THR A 187 25.55 11.73 17.19
CA THR A 187 24.59 12.78 16.84
C THR A 187 23.77 12.44 15.61
N SER A 188 24.21 11.48 14.80
CA SER A 188 23.54 11.07 13.57
C SER A 188 23.53 9.55 13.34
N ILE A 189 22.54 9.11 12.57
CA ILE A 189 22.36 7.72 12.14
C ILE A 189 22.32 7.69 10.62
N PHE A 190 23.09 6.80 10.03
CA PHE A 190 23.07 6.51 8.61
C PHE A 190 22.35 5.19 8.37
N PHE A 191 21.27 5.23 7.59
CA PHE A 191 20.55 4.06 7.10
C PHE A 191 21.03 3.73 5.68
N GLU A 192 21.53 2.51 5.48
CA GLU A 192 22.05 2.02 4.20
C GLU A 192 21.45 0.64 3.89
N PHE A 193 20.58 0.56 2.88
CA PHE A 193 19.86 -0.67 2.54
C PHE A 193 19.28 -0.69 1.12
N LYS A 194 19.05 -1.89 0.60
CA LYS A 194 18.32 -2.13 -0.65
C LYS A 194 16.82 -2.10 -0.40
N GLY A 195 16.11 -1.13 -0.96
CA GLY A 195 14.67 -0.93 -0.82
C GLY A 195 13.83 -1.53 -1.94
N LYS A 196 12.57 -1.07 -2.03
CA LYS A 196 11.58 -1.54 -3.02
C LYS A 196 12.12 -1.42 -4.46
N LYS A 197 11.92 -2.47 -5.27
CA LYS A 197 12.45 -2.61 -6.65
C LYS A 197 13.99 -2.60 -6.71
N GLY A 198 14.66 -2.90 -5.60
CA GLY A 198 16.12 -2.98 -5.55
C GLY A 198 16.85 -1.63 -5.51
N VAL A 199 16.13 -0.52 -5.30
CA VAL A 199 16.72 0.82 -5.20
C VAL A 199 17.58 0.91 -3.94
N GLN A 200 18.83 1.37 -4.07
CA GLN A 200 19.72 1.59 -2.93
C GLN A 200 19.32 2.89 -2.21
N HIS A 201 19.19 2.82 -0.89
CA HIS A 201 18.91 3.97 -0.04
C HIS A 201 20.11 4.25 0.86
N LYS A 202 20.51 5.52 0.91
CA LYS A 202 21.47 6.07 1.88
C LYS A 202 20.85 7.32 2.50
N ILE A 203 20.46 7.24 3.77
CA ILE A 203 19.70 8.29 4.46
C ILE A 203 20.42 8.65 5.75
N ASN A 204 20.69 9.94 5.96
CA ASN A 204 21.23 10.47 7.20
C ASN A 204 20.13 11.12 8.04
N LEU A 205 20.13 10.86 9.34
CA LEU A 205 19.24 11.48 10.31
C LEU A 205 20.04 12.03 11.48
N GLN A 206 19.97 13.34 11.71
CA GLN A 206 20.58 14.00 12.86
C GLN A 206 19.58 14.10 14.01
N SER A 207 19.79 13.34 15.08
CA SER A 207 19.00 13.41 16.31
C SER A 207 19.63 12.57 17.41
N ARG A 208 20.26 13.20 18.41
CA ARG A 208 20.87 12.50 19.55
C ARG A 208 19.86 11.60 20.29
N LYS A 209 18.60 12.06 20.44
CA LYS A 209 17.52 11.26 21.07
C LYS A 209 17.25 9.98 20.27
N LEU A 210 17.06 10.08 18.96
CA LEU A 210 16.73 8.92 18.12
C LEU A 210 17.94 8.00 17.94
N VAL A 211 19.17 8.54 17.85
CA VAL A 211 20.42 7.75 17.83
C VAL A 211 20.47 6.83 19.02
N ASN A 212 20.30 7.38 20.22
CA ASN A 212 20.38 6.59 21.46
C ASN A 212 19.29 5.53 21.55
N LEU A 213 18.08 5.81 21.05
CA LEU A 213 17.00 4.82 21.04
C LEU A 213 17.27 3.68 20.04
N VAL A 214 17.73 4.00 18.82
CA VAL A 214 18.08 2.98 17.82
C VAL A 214 19.29 2.14 18.28
N LYS A 215 20.27 2.74 18.97
CA LYS A 215 21.37 1.99 19.60
C LYS A 215 20.86 0.97 20.61
N LYS A 216 19.96 1.38 21.51
CA LYS A 216 19.37 0.47 22.50
C LYS A 216 18.58 -0.67 21.84
N CYS A 217 17.87 -0.43 20.74
CA CYS A 217 17.23 -1.52 20.00
C CYS A 217 18.25 -2.50 19.39
N LYS A 218 19.37 -1.98 18.85
CA LYS A 218 20.47 -2.78 18.29
C LYS A 218 21.24 -3.59 19.35
N GLU A 219 21.25 -3.15 20.61
CA GLU A 219 21.89 -3.88 21.72
C GLU A 219 21.11 -5.14 22.13
N ILE A 220 19.84 -5.26 21.73
CA ILE A 220 19.04 -6.47 21.97
C ILE A 220 19.54 -7.60 21.05
N PRO A 221 19.90 -8.78 21.61
CA PRO A 221 20.41 -9.89 20.82
C PRO A 221 19.45 -10.29 19.69
N GLY A 222 19.93 -10.26 18.45
CA GLY A 222 19.12 -10.59 17.28
C GLY A 222 19.78 -10.08 16.00
N GLN A 223 19.04 -10.15 14.89
CA GLN A 223 19.47 -9.55 13.62
C GLN A 223 18.60 -8.35 13.21
N ASP A 224 17.36 -8.29 13.69
CA ASP A 224 16.42 -7.25 13.31
C ASP A 224 16.67 -5.99 14.17
N LEU A 225 16.62 -4.82 13.54
CA LEU A 225 17.03 -3.58 14.18
C LEU A 225 16.07 -3.11 15.28
N PHE A 226 14.77 -3.36 15.10
CA PHE A 226 13.73 -2.89 16.02
C PHE A 226 13.18 -4.06 16.81
N GLN A 227 13.66 -4.19 18.05
CA GLN A 227 13.29 -5.22 19.02
C GLN A 227 12.89 -4.55 20.35
N TYR A 228 12.11 -5.24 21.18
CA TYR A 228 11.58 -4.78 22.47
C TYR A 228 11.53 -5.90 23.49
#